data_AF-A0A800F252-F1
#
_entry.id   AF-A0A800F252-F1
#
_cell.length_a   1.000
_cell.length_b   1.000
_cell.length_c   1.000
_cell.angle_alpha   90.00
_cell.angle_beta   90.00
_cell.angle_gamma   90.00
#
_symmetry.space_group_name_H-M   'P 1'
#
loop_
_entity.id
_entity.type
_entity.pdbx_description
1 polymer ?
#
loop_
_entity_poly.entity_id
_entity_poly.type
_entity_poly.pdbx_seq_one_letter_code
_entity_poly.pdbx_strand_id
1 'polypeptide(L)'
;MSFVSISVDQNKTAWENMVKAQGLKGIQLYAPPKQAQIFKDQYLITGIPRFILLDKKGHIINANAPRPSGNIRDVLSKLEGI
;
A
#
# COMPACT_ATOMS: atom_id res chain seq x y z
N MET A 1 -10.59 6.16 -8.29
CA MET A 1 -9.87 5.19 -7.43
C MET A 1 -8.40 5.56 -7.40
N SER A 2 -7.77 5.52 -6.23
CA SER A 2 -6.38 5.94 -6.05
C SER A 2 -5.54 4.77 -5.55
N PHE A 3 -4.32 4.65 -6.06
CA PHE A 3 -3.32 3.69 -5.59
C PHE A 3 -2.25 4.45 -4.82
N VAL A 4 -2.06 4.07 -3.55
CA VAL A 4 -1.06 4.65 -2.66
C VAL A 4 -0.10 3.53 -2.24
N SER A 5 1.16 3.66 -2.64
CA SER A 5 2.25 2.79 -2.19
C SER A 5 3.00 3.48 -1.07
N ILE A 6 3.22 2.79 0.04
CA ILE A 6 4.01 3.29 1.17
C ILE A 6 5.24 2.37 1.30
N SER A 7 6.42 2.91 1.00
CA SER A 7 7.67 2.21 1.25
C SER A 7 8.06 2.32 2.72
N VAL A 8 8.56 1.21 3.24
CA VAL A 8 9.16 1.06 4.57
C VAL A 8 10.64 0.67 4.46
N ASP A 9 11.25 0.94 3.30
CA ASP A 9 12.67 0.70 3.03
C ASP A 9 13.55 1.56 3.94
N GLN A 10 14.73 1.06 4.29
CA GLN A 10 15.69 1.84 5.09
C GLN A 10 16.42 2.91 4.26
N ASN A 11 16.64 2.62 2.97
CA ASN A 11 17.38 3.51 2.07
C ASN A 11 16.40 4.24 1.13
N LYS A 12 16.07 5.48 1.49
CA LYS A 12 15.21 6.36 0.71
C LYS A 12 15.70 6.56 -0.72
N THR A 13 16.99 6.85 -0.90
CA THR A 13 17.55 7.17 -2.23
C THR A 13 17.48 5.97 -3.17
N ALA A 14 17.78 4.76 -2.67
CA ALA A 14 17.63 3.53 -3.45
C ALA A 14 16.17 3.30 -3.87
N TRP A 15 15.22 3.52 -2.95
CA TRP A 15 13.80 3.44 -3.24
C TRP A 15 13.35 4.48 -4.29
N GLU A 16 13.74 5.75 -4.14
CA GLU A 16 13.39 6.81 -5.10
C GLU A 16 13.93 6.52 -6.51
N ASN A 17 15.16 6.02 -6.61
CA ASN A 17 15.75 5.61 -7.88
C ASN A 17 14.98 4.46 -8.51
N MET A 18 14.57 3.46 -7.72
CA MET A 18 13.76 2.34 -8.19
C MET A 18 12.38 2.82 -8.70
N VAL A 19 11.70 3.70 -7.96
CA VAL A 19 10.41 4.28 -8.37
C VAL A 19 10.51 4.96 -9.73
N LYS A 20 11.58 5.76 -9.94
CA LYS A 20 11.84 6.44 -11.21
C LYS A 20 12.18 5.46 -12.33
N ALA A 21 13.10 4.53 -12.07
CA ALA A 21 13.58 3.57 -13.06
C ALA A 21 12.49 2.62 -13.56
N GLN A 22 11.59 2.17 -12.67
CA GLN A 22 10.47 1.30 -13.03
C GLN A 22 9.23 2.08 -13.48
N GLY A 23 9.25 3.42 -13.45
CA GLY A 23 8.15 4.25 -13.88
C GLY A 23 6.86 4.03 -13.07
N LEU A 24 6.99 3.71 -11.77
CA LEU A 24 5.84 3.38 -10.92
C LEU A 24 4.86 4.56 -10.85
N LYS A 25 3.57 4.26 -11.02
CA LYS A 25 2.49 5.25 -11.08
C LYS A 25 1.72 5.34 -9.75
N GLY A 26 0.79 6.28 -9.68
CA GLY A 26 0.02 6.54 -8.46
C GLY A 26 0.80 7.36 -7.44
N ILE A 27 0.34 7.33 -6.19
CA ILE A 27 0.96 8.07 -5.11
C ILE A 27 2.03 7.19 -4.48
N GLN A 28 3.27 7.67 -4.44
CA GLN A 28 4.43 6.97 -3.88
C GLN A 28 4.88 7.71 -2.63
N LEU A 29 4.72 7.10 -1.46
CA LEU A 29 5.11 7.65 -0.16
C LEU A 29 6.27 6.85 0.42
N TYR A 30 7.16 7.53 1.12
CA TYR A 30 8.23 6.93 1.90
C TYR A 30 7.97 7.17 3.37
N ALA A 31 7.90 6.10 4.16
CA ALA A 31 7.81 6.17 5.61
C ALA A 31 9.23 6.15 6.20
N PRO A 32 9.68 7.22 6.89
CA PRO A 32 10.95 7.18 7.61
C PRO A 32 10.94 6.09 8.69
N PRO A 33 12.11 5.62 9.17
CA PRO A 33 12.21 4.43 10.02
C PRO A 33 11.25 4.38 11.21
N LYS A 34 11.06 5.51 11.92
CA LYS A 34 10.13 5.60 13.06
C LYS A 34 8.68 5.39 12.62
N GLN A 35 8.25 6.05 11.56
CA GLN A 35 6.90 5.90 11.00
C GLN A 35 6.72 4.51 10.39
N ALA A 36 7.74 3.98 9.71
CA ALA A 36 7.72 2.63 9.17
C ALA A 36 7.47 1.58 10.27
N GLN A 37 8.09 1.74 11.44
CA GLN A 37 7.83 0.87 12.58
C GLN A 37 6.39 1.01 13.09
N ILE A 38 5.90 2.24 13.27
CA ILE A 38 4.50 2.50 13.66
C ILE A 38 3.52 1.85 12.68
N PHE A 39 3.75 1.98 11.37
CA PHE A 39 2.92 1.34 10.35
C PHE A 39 2.94 -0.18 10.46
N LYS A 40 4.11 -0.78 10.69
CA LYS A 40 4.23 -2.24 10.85
C LYS A 40 3.44 -2.73 12.06
N ASP A 41 3.53 -2.02 13.18
CA ASP A 41 2.89 -2.43 14.42
C ASP A 41 1.36 -2.22 14.35
N GLN A 42 0.92 -1.05 13.90
CA GLN A 42 -0.51 -0.70 13.84
C GLN A 42 -1.30 -1.52 12.82
N TYR A 43 -0.68 -1.86 11.69
CA TYR A 43 -1.33 -2.64 10.62
C TYR A 43 -0.90 -4.11 10.60
N LEU A 44 -0.20 -4.58 11.64
CA LEU A 44 0.30 -5.95 11.80
C LEU A 44 1.03 -6.46 10.55
N ILE A 45 1.92 -5.62 9.99
CA ILE A 45 2.71 -5.96 8.81
C ILE A 45 3.89 -6.83 9.22
N THR A 46 3.68 -8.15 9.20
CA THR A 46 4.72 -9.14 9.46
C THR A 46 5.55 -9.50 8.22
N GLY A 47 5.11 -9.08 7.03
CA GLY A 47 5.80 -9.29 5.76
C GLY A 47 5.30 -8.38 4.65
N ILE A 48 6.13 -8.16 3.64
CA ILE A 48 5.82 -7.33 2.46
C ILE A 48 5.79 -8.19 1.17
N PRO A 49 5.01 -7.79 0.16
CA PRO A 49 4.08 -6.66 0.13
C PRO A 49 2.78 -6.96 0.89
N ARG A 50 2.23 -5.92 1.54
CA ARG A 50 0.93 -5.92 2.22
C ARG A 50 -0.05 -5.01 1.49
N PHE A 51 -1.30 -5.46 1.33
CA PHE A 51 -2.34 -4.69 0.67
C PHE A 51 -3.50 -4.44 1.64
N ILE A 52 -3.96 -3.20 1.69
CA ILE A 52 -5.04 -2.73 2.54
C ILE A 52 -6.02 -1.96 1.66
N LEU A 53 -7.31 -2.23 1.82
CA LEU A 53 -8.37 -1.52 1.14
C LEU A 53 -9.07 -0.58 2.11
N LEU A 54 -9.14 0.69 1.72
CA LEU A 54 -9.79 1.75 2.49
C LEU A 54 -11.01 2.31 1.73
N ASP A 55 -12.00 2.78 2.47
CA ASP A 55 -13.11 3.56 1.91
C ASP A 55 -12.69 5.03 1.66
N LYS A 56 -13.60 5.83 1.09
CA LYS A 56 -13.36 7.26 0.79
C LYS A 56 -13.18 8.13 2.04
N LYS A 57 -13.59 7.65 3.22
CA LYS A 57 -13.44 8.33 4.53
C LYS A 57 -12.17 7.87 5.26
N GLY A 58 -11.44 6.89 4.72
CA GLY A 58 -10.22 6.33 5.30
C GLY A 58 -10.46 5.15 6.25
N HIS A 59 -11.68 4.62 6.35
CA HIS A 59 -11.93 3.40 7.13
C HIS A 59 -11.43 2.16 6.40
N ILE A 60 -10.94 1.19 7.16
CA ILE A 60 -10.49 -0.09 6.60
C ILE A 60 -11.70 -0.92 6.18
N ILE A 61 -11.82 -1.18 4.87
CA ILE A 61 -12.75 -2.17 4.31
C ILE A 61 -12.14 -3.56 4.45
N ASN A 62 -10.85 -3.71 4.11
CA ASN A 62 -10.14 -4.98 4.22
C ASN A 62 -8.67 -4.75 4.57
N ALA A 63 -8.26 -5.15 5.78
CA ALA A 63 -6.89 -5.03 6.26
C ALA A 63 -5.90 -6.01 5.59
N ASN A 64 -6.41 -7.08 4.98
CA ASN A 64 -5.65 -8.13 4.30
C ASN A 64 -6.19 -8.34 2.87
N ALA A 65 -6.22 -7.26 2.10
CA ALA A 65 -6.74 -7.31 0.75
C ALA A 65 -5.90 -8.26 -0.14
N PRO A 66 -6.51 -8.94 -1.11
CA PRO A 66 -5.76 -9.74 -2.08
C PRO A 66 -4.73 -8.92 -2.83
N ARG A 67 -3.68 -9.61 -3.29
CA ARG A 67 -2.64 -9.00 -4.12
C ARG A 67 -3.23 -8.50 -5.45
N PRO A 68 -2.64 -7.46 -6.06
CA PRO A 68 -3.02 -7.00 -7.40
C PRO A 68 -2.97 -8.09 -8.48
N SER A 69 -2.06 -9.05 -8.32
CA SER A 69 -1.93 -10.22 -9.20
C SER A 69 -2.90 -11.37 -8.89
N GLY A 70 -3.67 -11.27 -7.81
CA GLY A 70 -4.67 -12.25 -7.39
C GLY A 70 -6.10 -11.80 -7.75
N ASN A 71 -7.05 -12.15 -6.89
CA ASN A 71 -8.48 -11.89 -7.10
C ASN A 71 -8.97 -10.52 -6.59
N ILE A 72 -8.10 -9.50 -6.54
CA ILE A 72 -8.51 -8.17 -6.03
C ILE A 72 -9.66 -7.56 -6.85
N ARG A 73 -9.74 -7.85 -8.15
CA ARG A 73 -10.80 -7.36 -9.04
C ARG A 73 -12.18 -7.84 -8.59
N ASP A 74 -12.28 -9.10 -8.17
CA ASP A 74 -13.53 -9.68 -7.69
C ASP A 74 -13.99 -8.99 -6.40
N VAL A 75 -13.06 -8.69 -5.50
CA VAL A 75 -13.35 -7.94 -4.26
C VAL A 75 -13.86 -6.54 -4.59
N LEU A 76 -13.19 -5.82 -5.51
CA LEU A 76 -13.56 -4.46 -5.89
C LEU A 76 -14.93 -4.41 -6.58
N SER A 77 -15.24 -5.39 -7.44
CA SER A 77 -16.52 -5.45 -8.17
C SER A 77 -17.76 -5.60 -7.26
N LYS A 78 -17.56 -6.07 -6.03
CA LYS A 78 -18.62 -6.29 -5.05
C LYS A 78 -18.87 -5.09 -4.14
N LEU A 79 -18.07 -4.03 -4.26
CA LEU A 79 -18.20 -2.85 -3.44
C LEU A 79 -19.05 -1.82 -4.17
N GLU A 80 -20.15 -1.38 -3.55
CA GLU A 80 -21.03 -0.38 -4.12
C GLU A 80 -20.35 1.01 -4.14
N GLY A 81 -20.48 1.72 -5.26
CA GLY A 81 -20.05 3.12 -5.36
C GLY A 81 -18.54 3.34 -5.59
N ILE A 82 -17.84 2.33 -6.11
CA ILE A 82 -16.48 2.44 -6.67
C ILE A 82 -16.50 2.27 -8.19
#